data_AF-A0AAU6ZKU3-F1
#
_entry.id   AF-A0AAU6ZKU3-F1
#
_cell.length_a   1.000
_cell.length_b   1.000
_cell.length_c   1.000
_cell.angle_alpha   90.00
_cell.angle_beta   90.00
_cell.angle_gamma   90.00
#
_symmetry.space_group_name_H-M   'P 1'
#
loop_
_entity.id
_entity.type
_entity.pdbx_description
1 polymer ?
#
loop_
_entity_poly.entity_id
_entity_poly.type
_entity_poly.pdbx_seq_one_letter_code
_entity_poly.pdbx_strand_id
1 'polypeptide(L)'
;MSATKTKADAKGFLASGLGIALFSSAVFGTSGSFAKSMLETGWSPGAAVAVRLTGAALILAIPGVVVLRGRWHQLKDNWLTILLFGLIGVAGCQLFYFNAVARLSVGVALLLEYLAPVMIVLWLWIASRRRPRALTAAGALLSLGGLVLVLDLTGAVKVDFIGVLWGMAAAVCLVIYFFITAKENDTLPPLVLASGGLLVGALVMWLVGALGLIPMTFSTADTTLGSWTIPWWVSAVGLVILATVLAYVSGIMAARSLGSKVASFVSLTEVLFAVIWAWLLLGELPGSIQLLGGLLIVGGVVLVRVDELRGDRKAARTAEEAVGARVLDHANDVEPVPSGPVAKVPRD
;
A
#
# COMPACT_ATOMS: atom_id res chain seq x y z
N MET A 1 11.61 33.20 20.08
CA MET A 1 10.37 32.46 20.48
C MET A 1 9.58 31.85 19.33
N SER A 2 9.75 32.28 18.06
CA SER A 2 8.99 31.73 16.91
C SER A 2 9.47 30.34 16.45
N ALA A 3 10.79 30.11 16.32
CA ALA A 3 11.34 28.85 15.79
C ALA A 3 11.15 27.61 16.71
N THR A 4 11.00 27.81 18.03
CA THR A 4 10.80 26.73 19.00
C THR A 4 9.36 26.22 18.99
N LYS A 5 8.39 27.10 18.69
CA LYS A 5 6.97 26.75 18.54
C LYS A 5 6.74 25.91 17.29
N THR A 6 7.32 26.29 16.17
CA THR A 6 7.23 25.55 14.89
C THR A 6 7.81 24.13 14.98
N LYS A 7 8.89 23.92 15.74
CA LYS A 7 9.47 22.58 15.95
C LYS A 7 8.65 21.72 16.91
N ALA A 8 8.01 22.31 17.91
CA ALA A 8 7.13 21.60 18.83
C ALA A 8 5.82 21.18 18.13
N ASP A 9 5.24 22.08 17.33
CA ASP A 9 4.05 21.80 16.52
C ASP A 9 4.33 20.74 15.45
N ALA A 10 5.50 20.79 14.80
CA ALA A 10 5.92 19.76 13.85
C ALA A 10 6.15 18.39 14.52
N LYS A 11 6.72 18.35 15.74
CA LYS A 11 6.87 17.12 16.52
C LYS A 11 5.51 16.55 16.98
N GLY A 12 4.59 17.39 17.42
CA GLY A 12 3.23 16.99 17.80
C GLY A 12 2.44 16.45 16.60
N PHE A 13 2.57 17.10 15.44
CA PHE A 13 1.95 16.66 14.18
C PHE A 13 2.53 15.32 13.70
N LEU A 14 3.85 15.13 13.74
CA LEU A 14 4.49 13.85 13.38
C LEU A 14 4.16 12.72 14.36
N ALA A 15 4.10 12.99 15.67
CA ALA A 15 3.68 12.01 16.67
C ALA A 15 2.21 11.61 16.47
N SER A 16 1.35 12.58 16.17
CA SER A 16 -0.06 12.31 15.84
C SER A 16 -0.20 11.52 14.54
N GLY A 17 0.59 11.83 13.51
CA GLY A 17 0.62 11.10 12.24
C GLY A 17 1.05 9.64 12.40
N LEU A 18 2.08 9.37 13.22
CA LEU A 18 2.55 8.01 13.50
C LEU A 18 1.51 7.19 14.27
N GLY A 19 0.87 7.80 15.27
CA GLY A 19 -0.22 7.16 16.01
C GLY A 19 -1.40 6.81 15.09
N ILE A 20 -1.79 7.72 14.20
CA ILE A 20 -2.85 7.50 13.21
C ILE A 20 -2.45 6.40 12.22
N ALA A 21 -1.19 6.34 11.81
CA ALA A 21 -0.69 5.30 10.90
C ALA A 21 -0.72 3.91 11.54
N LEU A 22 -0.26 3.78 12.79
CA LEU A 22 -0.33 2.52 13.55
C LEU A 22 -1.78 2.08 13.79
N PHE A 23 -2.64 3.03 14.15
CA PHE A 23 -4.08 2.77 14.27
C PHE A 23 -4.67 2.28 12.94
N SER A 24 -4.33 2.94 11.83
CA SER A 24 -4.75 2.52 10.49
C SER A 24 -4.33 1.09 10.18
N SER A 25 -3.07 0.74 10.40
CA SER A 25 -2.55 -0.61 10.17
C SER A 25 -3.19 -1.64 11.10
N ALA A 26 -3.43 -1.28 12.37
CA ALA A 26 -4.10 -2.16 13.32
C ALA A 26 -5.54 -2.46 12.92
N VAL A 27 -6.30 -1.44 12.53
CA VAL A 27 -7.69 -1.61 12.12
C VAL A 27 -7.77 -2.31 10.76
N PHE A 28 -6.90 -1.98 9.80
CA PHE A 28 -6.88 -2.65 8.50
C PHE A 28 -6.53 -4.14 8.64
N GLY A 29 -5.62 -4.50 9.55
CA GLY A 29 -5.25 -5.90 9.82
C GLY A 29 -6.43 -6.79 10.25
N THR A 30 -7.54 -6.22 10.73
CA THR A 30 -8.76 -6.98 11.05
C THR A 30 -9.51 -7.49 9.81
N SER A 31 -9.20 -6.93 8.63
CA SER A 31 -9.82 -7.26 7.33
C SER A 31 -9.86 -8.75 7.07
N GLY A 32 -8.72 -9.43 7.18
CA GLY A 32 -8.63 -10.86 6.89
C GLY A 32 -9.41 -11.72 7.88
N SER A 33 -9.44 -11.33 9.17
CA SER A 33 -10.20 -12.05 10.20
C SER A 33 -11.70 -11.97 9.96
N PHE A 34 -12.23 -10.77 9.69
CA PHE A 34 -13.65 -10.61 9.36
C PHE A 34 -14.01 -11.34 8.07
N ALA A 35 -13.18 -11.21 7.02
CA ALA A 35 -13.38 -11.91 5.76
C ALA A 35 -13.45 -13.43 5.99
N LYS A 36 -12.47 -14.00 6.68
CA LYS A 36 -12.41 -15.45 6.92
C LYS A 36 -13.61 -15.96 7.71
N SER A 37 -14.01 -15.26 8.77
CA SER A 37 -15.21 -15.62 9.54
C SER A 37 -16.48 -15.70 8.68
N MET A 38 -16.61 -14.83 7.67
CA MET A 38 -17.74 -14.87 6.74
C MET A 38 -17.59 -16.04 5.75
N LEU A 39 -16.39 -16.26 5.21
CA LEU A 39 -16.13 -17.34 4.25
C LEU A 39 -16.43 -18.73 4.84
N GLU A 40 -16.11 -18.95 6.11
CA GLU A 40 -16.38 -20.21 6.82
C GLU A 40 -17.88 -20.50 6.98
N THR A 41 -18.73 -19.47 6.95
CA THR A 41 -20.20 -19.62 6.98
C THR A 41 -20.83 -19.88 5.62
N GLY A 42 -20.03 -19.98 4.54
CA GLY A 42 -20.49 -20.25 3.18
C GLY A 42 -20.57 -19.02 2.26
N TRP A 43 -20.10 -17.86 2.70
CA TRP A 43 -19.93 -16.71 1.81
C TRP A 43 -18.87 -17.00 0.75
N SER A 44 -19.11 -16.55 -0.48
CA SER A 44 -18.05 -16.55 -1.49
C SER A 44 -17.11 -15.35 -1.27
N PRO A 45 -15.82 -15.48 -1.66
CA PRO A 45 -14.90 -14.35 -1.73
C PRO A 45 -15.46 -13.19 -2.55
N GLY A 46 -16.09 -13.48 -3.68
CA GLY A 46 -16.72 -12.48 -4.55
C GLY A 46 -17.79 -11.66 -3.84
N ALA A 47 -18.69 -12.32 -3.10
CA ALA A 47 -19.76 -11.67 -2.36
C ALA A 47 -19.22 -10.78 -1.23
N ALA A 48 -18.26 -11.30 -0.44
CA ALA A 48 -17.64 -10.54 0.65
C ALA A 48 -16.93 -9.28 0.14
N VAL A 49 -16.19 -9.38 -0.97
CA VAL A 49 -15.58 -8.22 -1.62
C VAL A 49 -16.63 -7.24 -2.15
N ALA A 50 -17.67 -7.72 -2.84
CA ALA A 50 -18.70 -6.85 -3.38
C ALA A 50 -19.41 -6.03 -2.29
N VAL A 51 -19.77 -6.66 -1.17
CA VAL A 51 -20.38 -5.98 -0.02
C VAL A 51 -19.42 -4.98 0.61
N ARG A 52 -18.16 -5.38 0.82
CA ARG A 52 -17.10 -4.50 1.35
C ARG A 52 -16.95 -3.22 0.52
N LEU A 53 -16.76 -3.40 -0.79
CA LEU A 53 -16.55 -2.30 -1.72
C LEU A 53 -17.79 -1.42 -1.83
N THR A 54 -18.98 -2.01 -1.92
CA THR A 54 -20.24 -1.26 -2.01
C THR A 54 -20.48 -0.43 -0.76
N GLY A 55 -20.35 -1.03 0.42
CA GLY A 55 -20.55 -0.33 1.69
C GLY A 55 -19.57 0.82 1.87
N ALA A 56 -18.28 0.58 1.61
CA ALA A 56 -17.26 1.63 1.72
C ALA A 56 -17.45 2.74 0.66
N ALA A 57 -17.81 2.37 -0.57
CA ALA A 57 -18.09 3.32 -1.63
C ALA A 57 -19.27 4.24 -1.29
N LEU A 58 -20.37 3.71 -0.77
CA LEU A 58 -21.54 4.51 -0.36
C LEU A 58 -21.20 5.49 0.76
N ILE A 59 -20.43 5.06 1.75
CA ILE A 59 -20.04 5.90 2.88
C ILE A 59 -19.05 6.99 2.45
N LEU A 60 -18.04 6.62 1.64
CA LEU A 60 -17.00 7.54 1.19
C LEU A 60 -17.42 8.40 -0.01
N ALA A 61 -18.54 8.08 -0.68
CA ALA A 61 -19.08 8.91 -1.75
C ALA A 61 -19.45 10.32 -1.25
N ILE A 62 -20.04 10.44 -0.05
CA ILE A 62 -20.43 11.74 0.53
C ILE A 62 -19.21 12.66 0.69
N PRO A 63 -18.17 12.30 1.46
CA PRO A 63 -16.99 13.16 1.60
C PRO A 63 -16.23 13.31 0.28
N GLY A 64 -16.21 12.28 -0.59
CA GLY A 64 -15.61 12.35 -1.92
C GLY A 64 -16.25 13.42 -2.80
N VAL A 65 -17.58 13.46 -2.87
CA VAL A 65 -18.34 14.48 -3.63
C VAL A 65 -18.14 15.87 -3.04
N VAL A 66 -18.11 15.99 -1.71
CA VAL A 66 -17.86 17.28 -1.05
C VAL A 66 -16.47 17.82 -1.39
N VAL A 67 -15.43 16.98 -1.34
CA VAL A 67 -14.06 17.36 -1.72
C VAL A 67 -13.96 17.71 -3.21
N LEU A 68 -14.80 17.09 -4.04
CA LEU A 68 -14.81 17.31 -5.48
C LEU A 68 -15.59 18.55 -5.93
N ARG A 69 -16.34 19.21 -5.03
CA ARG A 69 -17.12 20.41 -5.37
C ARG A 69 -16.22 21.48 -6.01
N GLY A 70 -16.52 21.80 -7.27
CA GLY A 70 -15.76 22.78 -8.07
C GLY A 70 -14.55 22.23 -8.84
N ARG A 71 -14.23 20.93 -8.72
CA ARG A 71 -13.07 20.28 -9.36
C ARG A 71 -13.42 19.06 -10.22
N TRP A 72 -14.67 18.95 -10.68
CA TRP A 72 -15.17 17.83 -11.48
C TRP A 72 -14.36 17.51 -12.74
N HIS A 73 -13.64 18.49 -13.30
CA HIS A 73 -12.73 18.26 -14.43
C HIS A 73 -11.63 17.23 -14.11
N GLN A 74 -11.16 17.18 -12.86
CA GLN A 74 -10.13 16.23 -12.43
C GLN A 74 -10.55 14.77 -12.56
N LEU A 75 -11.86 14.46 -12.48
CA LEU A 75 -12.35 13.10 -12.75
C LEU A 75 -12.26 12.76 -14.23
N LYS A 76 -12.54 13.73 -15.10
CA LYS A 76 -12.46 13.54 -16.55
C LYS A 76 -11.01 13.42 -17.01
N ASP A 77 -10.08 14.10 -16.37
CA ASP A 77 -8.67 14.04 -16.76
C ASP A 77 -8.00 12.75 -16.27
N ASN A 78 -8.46 12.20 -15.15
CA ASN A 78 -7.87 11.04 -14.49
C ASN A 78 -8.77 9.79 -14.50
N TRP A 79 -9.79 9.75 -15.38
CA TRP A 79 -10.76 8.66 -15.40
C TRP A 79 -10.10 7.30 -15.60
N LEU A 80 -9.06 7.23 -16.43
CA LEU A 80 -8.32 5.99 -16.69
C LEU A 80 -7.53 5.55 -15.45
N THR A 81 -6.91 6.48 -14.73
CA THR A 81 -6.22 6.19 -13.47
C THR A 81 -7.20 5.65 -12.43
N ILE A 82 -8.36 6.29 -12.26
CA ILE A 82 -9.41 5.84 -11.34
C ILE A 82 -9.94 4.46 -11.75
N LEU A 83 -10.17 4.23 -13.05
CA LEU A 83 -10.64 2.96 -13.58
C LEU A 83 -9.65 1.84 -13.33
N LEU A 84 -8.37 2.04 -13.68
CA LEU A 84 -7.32 1.04 -13.48
C LEU A 84 -7.05 0.79 -12.00
N PHE A 85 -7.07 1.84 -11.18
CA PHE A 85 -6.96 1.74 -9.73
C PHE A 85 -8.12 0.92 -9.15
N GLY A 86 -9.37 1.23 -9.52
CA GLY A 86 -10.54 0.50 -9.05
C GLY A 86 -10.61 -0.95 -9.54
N LEU A 87 -10.23 -1.21 -10.78
CA LEU A 87 -10.27 -2.54 -11.38
C LEU A 87 -9.17 -3.45 -10.82
N ILE A 88 -7.93 -2.97 -10.82
CA ILE A 88 -6.76 -3.80 -10.51
C ILE A 88 -6.35 -3.66 -9.05
N GLY A 89 -6.16 -2.41 -8.59
CA GLY A 89 -5.68 -2.11 -7.25
C GLY A 89 -6.70 -2.37 -6.16
N VAL A 90 -7.99 -2.21 -6.46
CA VAL A 90 -9.07 -2.42 -5.50
C VAL A 90 -9.75 -3.78 -5.73
N ALA A 91 -10.52 -3.96 -6.81
CA ALA A 91 -11.32 -5.16 -7.00
C ALA A 91 -10.47 -6.43 -7.19
N GLY A 92 -9.51 -6.40 -8.14
CA GLY A 92 -8.66 -7.56 -8.43
C GLY A 92 -7.82 -8.00 -7.24
N CYS A 93 -7.11 -7.04 -6.62
CA CYS A 93 -6.31 -7.31 -5.42
C CYS A 93 -7.14 -7.93 -4.30
N GLN A 94 -8.30 -7.32 -3.98
CA GLN A 94 -9.15 -7.80 -2.90
C GLN A 94 -9.74 -9.17 -3.17
N LEU A 95 -10.17 -9.44 -4.42
CA LEU A 95 -10.72 -10.73 -4.82
C LEU A 95 -9.68 -11.84 -4.72
N PHE A 96 -8.47 -11.62 -5.22
CA PHE A 96 -7.38 -12.60 -5.13
C PHE A 96 -6.94 -12.82 -3.69
N TYR A 97 -6.83 -11.76 -2.89
CA TYR A 97 -6.52 -11.87 -1.47
C TYR A 97 -7.58 -12.69 -0.71
N PHE A 98 -8.88 -12.45 -0.91
CA PHE A 98 -9.93 -13.24 -0.24
C PHE A 98 -9.99 -14.69 -0.71
N ASN A 99 -9.71 -14.96 -1.99
CA ASN A 99 -9.54 -16.34 -2.47
C ASN A 99 -8.32 -17.04 -1.84
N ALA A 100 -7.26 -16.30 -1.54
CA ALA A 100 -6.13 -16.83 -0.79
C ALA A 100 -6.51 -17.11 0.67
N VAL A 101 -7.20 -16.17 1.34
CA VAL A 101 -7.68 -16.31 2.74
C VAL A 101 -8.67 -17.47 2.90
N ALA A 102 -9.44 -17.81 1.87
CA ALA A 102 -10.32 -18.99 1.88
C ALA A 102 -9.55 -20.33 2.00
N ARG A 103 -8.24 -20.33 1.70
CA ARG A 103 -7.41 -21.54 1.59
C ARG A 103 -6.20 -21.54 2.52
N LEU A 104 -5.76 -20.35 2.92
CA LEU A 104 -4.57 -20.11 3.72
C LEU A 104 -4.95 -19.44 5.04
N SER A 105 -4.00 -19.39 5.99
CA SER A 105 -4.14 -18.49 7.13
C SER A 105 -4.04 -17.04 6.66
N VAL A 106 -4.74 -16.15 7.35
CA VAL A 106 -4.78 -14.71 7.04
C VAL A 106 -3.38 -14.11 6.96
N GLY A 107 -2.50 -14.49 7.90
CA GLY A 107 -1.12 -14.03 7.95
C GLY A 107 -0.30 -14.50 6.75
N VAL A 108 -0.41 -15.77 6.34
CA VAL A 108 0.32 -16.30 5.19
C VAL A 108 -0.16 -15.64 3.90
N ALA A 109 -1.47 -15.49 3.70
CA ALA A 109 -2.01 -14.80 2.53
C ALA A 109 -1.48 -13.36 2.40
N LEU A 110 -1.43 -12.62 3.52
CA LEU A 110 -0.94 -11.24 3.53
C LEU A 110 0.58 -11.17 3.31
N LEU A 111 1.35 -12.10 3.85
CA LEU A 111 2.80 -12.19 3.61
C LEU A 111 3.13 -12.39 2.12
N LEU A 112 2.35 -13.22 1.42
CA LEU A 112 2.49 -13.42 -0.02
C LEU A 112 2.22 -12.12 -0.79
N GLU A 113 1.18 -11.38 -0.41
CA GLU A 113 0.85 -10.10 -1.01
C GLU A 113 1.98 -9.05 -0.80
N TYR A 114 2.56 -9.01 0.39
CA TYR A 114 3.65 -8.10 0.75
C TYR A 114 4.98 -8.42 0.04
N LEU A 115 5.07 -9.47 -0.78
CA LEU A 115 6.21 -9.69 -1.68
C LEU A 115 6.21 -8.74 -2.89
N ALA A 116 5.14 -7.99 -3.14
CA ALA A 116 5.06 -7.06 -4.28
C ALA A 116 6.26 -6.11 -4.43
N PRO A 117 6.82 -5.48 -3.36
CA PRO A 117 8.01 -4.63 -3.49
C PRO A 117 9.24 -5.41 -4.00
N VAL A 118 9.40 -6.67 -3.57
CA VAL A 118 10.46 -7.55 -4.06
C VAL A 118 10.23 -7.91 -5.52
N MET A 119 8.98 -8.18 -5.91
CA MET A 119 8.62 -8.45 -7.31
C MET A 119 8.91 -7.24 -8.22
N ILE A 120 8.66 -6.01 -7.75
CA ILE A 120 9.01 -4.78 -8.48
C ILE A 120 10.53 -4.71 -8.71
N VAL A 121 11.32 -4.94 -7.67
CA VAL A 121 12.78 -4.95 -7.77
C VAL A 121 13.28 -5.98 -8.77
N LEU A 122 12.77 -7.21 -8.69
CA LEU A 122 13.16 -8.30 -9.60
C LEU A 122 12.78 -7.96 -11.04
N TRP A 123 11.58 -7.42 -11.27
CA TRP A 123 11.13 -6.97 -12.58
C TRP A 123 12.03 -5.87 -13.15
N LEU A 124 12.32 -4.83 -12.36
CA LEU A 124 13.17 -3.72 -12.78
C LEU A 124 14.60 -4.17 -13.06
N TRP A 125 15.13 -5.12 -12.29
CA TRP A 125 16.45 -5.71 -12.54
C TRP A 125 16.48 -6.45 -13.87
N ILE A 126 15.49 -7.31 -14.14
CA ILE A 126 15.39 -8.07 -15.40
C ILE A 126 15.24 -7.12 -16.59
N ALA A 127 14.35 -6.13 -16.49
CA ALA A 127 14.04 -5.18 -17.56
C ALA A 127 15.22 -4.23 -17.86
N SER A 128 15.86 -3.67 -16.83
CA SER A 128 16.95 -2.71 -17.01
C SER A 128 18.32 -3.37 -17.23
N ARG A 129 18.45 -4.66 -16.91
CA ARG A 129 19.73 -5.41 -16.82
C ARG A 129 20.80 -4.73 -15.94
N ARG A 130 20.42 -3.74 -15.13
CA ARG A 130 21.32 -3.08 -14.18
C ARG A 130 21.19 -3.75 -12.84
N ARG A 131 22.31 -4.20 -12.28
CA ARG A 131 22.32 -4.91 -11.01
C ARG A 131 21.71 -4.02 -9.90
N PRO A 132 20.76 -4.53 -9.11
CA PRO A 132 20.27 -3.83 -7.95
C PRO A 132 21.43 -3.62 -6.97
N ARG A 133 21.29 -2.59 -6.12
CA ARG A 133 22.30 -2.32 -5.08
C ARG A 133 22.31 -3.47 -4.09
N ALA A 134 23.44 -3.63 -3.39
CA ALA A 134 23.67 -4.75 -2.48
C ALA A 134 22.57 -4.90 -1.42
N LEU A 135 22.05 -3.80 -0.87
CA LEU A 135 20.96 -3.82 0.13
C LEU A 135 19.64 -4.32 -0.46
N THR A 136 19.28 -3.85 -1.65
CA THR A 136 18.08 -4.31 -2.37
C THR A 136 18.20 -5.78 -2.76
N ALA A 137 19.38 -6.22 -3.22
CA ALA A 137 19.64 -7.63 -3.54
C ALA A 137 19.56 -8.52 -2.28
N ALA A 138 20.17 -8.09 -1.17
CA ALA A 138 20.11 -8.79 0.10
C ALA A 138 18.67 -8.88 0.63
N GLY A 139 17.91 -7.78 0.55
CA GLY A 139 16.50 -7.76 0.94
C GLY A 139 15.65 -8.70 0.09
N ALA A 140 15.85 -8.71 -1.23
CA ALA A 140 15.16 -9.63 -2.13
C ALA A 140 15.49 -11.10 -1.82
N LEU A 141 16.77 -11.44 -1.62
CA LEU A 141 17.19 -12.78 -1.24
C LEU A 141 16.61 -13.21 0.13
N LEU A 142 16.57 -12.29 1.09
CA LEU A 142 16.00 -12.54 2.41
C LEU A 142 14.50 -12.84 2.31
N SER A 143 13.75 -12.04 1.53
CA SER A 143 12.33 -12.29 1.32
C SER A 143 12.04 -13.55 0.52
N LEU A 144 12.88 -13.90 -0.47
CA LEU A 144 12.77 -15.17 -1.19
C LEU A 144 13.04 -16.36 -0.27
N GLY A 145 14.04 -16.28 0.60
CA GLY A 145 14.30 -17.29 1.64
C GLY A 145 13.12 -17.41 2.61
N GLY A 146 12.57 -16.27 3.05
CA GLY A 146 11.36 -16.23 3.88
C GLY A 146 10.15 -16.86 3.22
N LEU A 147 9.93 -16.63 1.92
CA LEU A 147 8.88 -17.27 1.14
C LEU A 147 9.04 -18.80 1.15
N VAL A 148 10.25 -19.32 0.95
CA VAL A 148 10.48 -20.78 1.00
C VAL A 148 10.09 -21.37 2.36
N LEU A 149 10.38 -20.66 3.47
CA LEU A 149 9.98 -21.09 4.81
C LEU A 149 8.46 -21.01 5.01
N VAL A 150 7.81 -19.96 4.51
CA VAL A 150 6.35 -19.79 4.59
C VAL A 150 5.61 -20.89 3.82
N LEU A 151 6.15 -21.31 2.68
CA LEU A 151 5.56 -22.40 1.89
C LEU A 151 5.69 -23.78 2.54
N ASP A 152 6.57 -23.91 3.54
CA ASP A 152 6.81 -25.12 4.34
C ASP A 152 6.75 -26.42 3.53
N LEU A 153 7.50 -26.48 2.42
CA LEU A 153 7.46 -27.59 1.45
C LEU A 153 7.88 -28.95 2.04
N THR A 154 8.51 -28.93 3.22
CA THR A 154 9.05 -30.10 3.93
C THR A 154 8.28 -30.47 5.20
N GLY A 155 7.33 -29.63 5.63
CA GLY A 155 6.58 -29.82 6.88
C GLY A 155 5.39 -30.79 6.76
N ALA A 156 4.83 -31.15 7.92
CA ALA A 156 3.67 -32.04 8.02
C ALA A 156 2.34 -31.38 7.61
N VAL A 157 2.27 -30.04 7.60
CA VAL A 157 1.10 -29.25 7.20
C VAL A 157 1.40 -28.56 5.87
N LYS A 158 0.96 -29.16 4.77
CA LYS A 158 1.18 -28.60 3.44
C LYS A 158 0.28 -27.38 3.21
N VAL A 159 0.90 -26.26 2.87
CA VAL A 159 0.22 -25.05 2.39
C VAL A 159 -0.53 -25.37 1.08
N ASP A 160 -1.79 -24.94 0.95
CA ASP A 160 -2.55 -25.13 -0.30
C ASP A 160 -1.91 -24.33 -1.44
N PHE A 161 -1.38 -25.04 -2.43
CA PHE A 161 -0.75 -24.45 -3.61
C PHE A 161 -1.70 -23.51 -4.38
N ILE A 162 -3.00 -23.83 -4.44
CA ILE A 162 -3.99 -22.96 -5.10
C ILE A 162 -4.13 -21.65 -4.33
N GLY A 163 -4.14 -21.71 -2.99
CA GLY A 163 -4.13 -20.52 -2.13
C GLY A 163 -2.90 -19.65 -2.37
N VAL A 164 -1.73 -20.27 -2.55
CA VAL A 164 -0.47 -19.56 -2.86
C VAL A 164 -0.56 -18.84 -4.20
N LEU A 165 -1.10 -19.49 -5.23
CA LEU A 165 -1.30 -18.85 -6.54
C LEU A 165 -2.22 -17.62 -6.44
N TRP A 166 -3.29 -17.70 -5.65
CA TRP A 166 -4.14 -16.54 -5.38
C TRP A 166 -3.40 -15.42 -4.64
N GLY A 167 -2.60 -15.75 -3.64
CA GLY A 167 -1.77 -14.76 -2.93
C GLY A 167 -0.74 -14.09 -3.84
N MET A 168 -0.10 -14.85 -4.72
CA MET A 168 0.81 -14.32 -5.74
C MET A 168 0.09 -13.44 -6.77
N ALA A 169 -1.13 -13.82 -7.18
CA ALA A 169 -1.96 -13.00 -8.05
C ALA A 169 -2.33 -11.66 -7.38
N ALA A 170 -2.65 -11.68 -6.09
CA ALA A 170 -2.86 -10.47 -5.30
C ALA A 170 -1.60 -9.60 -5.24
N ALA A 171 -0.43 -10.20 -5.05
CA ALA A 171 0.86 -9.50 -5.10
C ALA A 171 1.10 -8.84 -6.47
N VAL A 172 0.78 -9.51 -7.58
CA VAL A 172 0.87 -8.92 -8.94
C VAL A 172 -0.07 -7.73 -9.10
N CYS A 173 -1.31 -7.82 -8.61
CA CYS A 173 -2.22 -6.67 -8.58
C CYS A 173 -1.63 -5.51 -7.77
N LEU A 174 -0.99 -5.80 -6.64
CA LEU A 174 -0.33 -4.78 -5.81
C LEU A 174 0.89 -4.16 -6.52
N VAL A 175 1.65 -4.94 -7.31
CA VAL A 175 2.71 -4.42 -8.20
C VAL A 175 2.14 -3.42 -9.22
N ILE A 176 1.06 -3.80 -9.90
CA ILE A 176 0.40 -2.92 -10.89
C ILE A 176 -0.13 -1.65 -10.20
N TYR A 177 -0.75 -1.79 -9.03
CA TYR A 177 -1.19 -0.66 -8.21
C TYR A 177 -0.04 0.31 -7.89
N PHE A 178 1.13 -0.19 -7.48
CA PHE A 178 2.28 0.66 -7.22
C PHE A 178 2.73 1.41 -8.48
N PHE A 179 2.69 0.79 -9.67
CA PHE A 179 3.00 1.47 -10.93
C PHE A 179 1.97 2.51 -11.35
N ILE A 180 0.67 2.25 -11.11
CA ILE A 180 -0.40 3.22 -11.36
C ILE A 180 -0.19 4.46 -10.47
N THR A 181 -0.01 4.23 -9.17
CA THR A 181 0.11 5.30 -8.17
C THR A 181 1.43 6.05 -8.27
N ALA A 182 2.50 5.41 -8.75
CA ALA A 182 3.78 6.08 -9.01
C ALA A 182 3.73 7.06 -10.19
N LYS A 183 2.77 6.89 -11.12
CA LYS A 183 2.56 7.81 -12.26
C LYS A 183 1.57 8.93 -11.93
N GLU A 184 0.97 8.91 -10.75
CA GLU A 184 -0.09 9.84 -10.41
C GLU A 184 0.49 11.24 -10.20
N ASN A 185 -0.05 12.20 -10.94
CA ASN A 185 0.23 13.62 -10.75
C ASN A 185 -0.52 14.09 -9.49
N ASP A 186 0.11 14.90 -8.63
CA ASP A 186 -0.42 15.43 -7.35
C ASP A 186 -1.77 16.20 -7.43
N THR A 187 -2.43 16.20 -8.58
CA THR A 187 -3.66 16.96 -8.86
C THR A 187 -4.91 16.29 -8.30
N LEU A 188 -4.94 14.96 -8.15
CA LEU A 188 -6.12 14.22 -7.67
C LEU A 188 -6.06 14.00 -6.14
N PRO A 189 -7.07 14.44 -5.37
CA PRO A 189 -7.10 14.19 -3.93
C PRO A 189 -7.16 12.67 -3.64
N PRO A 190 -6.33 12.12 -2.71
CA PRO A 190 -6.30 10.68 -2.42
C PRO A 190 -7.65 10.10 -1.99
N LEU A 191 -8.47 10.89 -1.31
CA LEU A 191 -9.82 10.48 -0.92
C LEU A 191 -10.75 10.31 -2.14
N VAL A 192 -10.59 11.15 -3.16
CA VAL A 192 -11.35 11.05 -4.42
C VAL A 192 -10.92 9.79 -5.18
N LEU A 193 -9.61 9.54 -5.28
CA LEU A 193 -9.09 8.31 -5.88
C LEU A 193 -9.62 7.06 -5.14
N ALA A 194 -9.53 7.03 -3.81
CA ALA A 194 -10.03 5.93 -2.99
C ALA A 194 -11.53 5.71 -3.18
N SER A 195 -12.34 6.78 -3.06
CA SER A 195 -13.80 6.69 -3.24
C SER A 195 -14.21 6.26 -4.65
N GLY A 196 -13.56 6.81 -5.70
CA GLY A 196 -13.80 6.46 -7.08
C GLY A 196 -13.36 5.02 -7.40
N GLY A 197 -12.21 4.59 -6.90
CA GLY A 197 -11.72 3.23 -7.05
C GLY A 197 -12.62 2.20 -6.36
N LEU A 198 -13.12 2.51 -5.16
CA LEU A 198 -14.11 1.68 -4.45
C LEU A 198 -15.42 1.58 -5.23
N LEU A 199 -15.92 2.69 -5.79
CA LEU A 199 -17.13 2.70 -6.62
C LEU A 199 -16.95 1.85 -7.89
N VAL A 200 -15.87 2.08 -8.64
CA VAL A 200 -15.54 1.29 -9.84
C VAL A 200 -15.40 -0.19 -9.47
N GLY A 201 -14.68 -0.50 -8.40
CA GLY A 201 -14.47 -1.87 -7.95
C GLY A 201 -15.79 -2.55 -7.56
N ALA A 202 -16.68 -1.86 -6.85
CA ALA A 202 -18.01 -2.36 -6.51
C ALA A 202 -18.84 -2.67 -7.77
N LEU A 203 -18.88 -1.74 -8.73
CA LEU A 203 -19.61 -1.92 -9.99
C LEU A 203 -19.08 -3.11 -10.79
N VAL A 204 -17.75 -3.23 -10.90
CA VAL A 204 -17.11 -4.37 -11.59
C VAL A 204 -17.43 -5.68 -10.89
N MET A 205 -17.33 -5.74 -9.57
CA MET A 205 -17.62 -6.97 -8.82
C MET A 205 -19.06 -7.42 -8.99
N TRP A 206 -20.03 -6.51 -8.92
CA TRP A 206 -21.44 -6.82 -9.18
C TRP A 206 -21.69 -7.22 -10.63
N LEU A 207 -21.06 -6.56 -11.61
CA LEU A 207 -21.19 -6.90 -13.02
C LEU A 207 -20.65 -8.32 -13.30
N VAL A 208 -19.43 -8.60 -12.85
CA VAL A 208 -18.78 -9.91 -13.04
C VAL A 208 -19.55 -11.02 -12.30
N GLY A 209 -20.11 -10.72 -11.13
CA GLY A 209 -21.02 -11.61 -10.42
C GLY A 209 -22.34 -11.86 -11.16
N ALA A 210 -22.96 -10.82 -11.72
CA ALA A 210 -24.19 -10.93 -12.50
C ALA A 210 -23.99 -11.70 -13.81
N LEU A 211 -22.80 -11.63 -14.39
CA LEU A 211 -22.40 -12.44 -15.56
C LEU A 211 -22.07 -13.89 -15.20
N GLY A 212 -22.10 -14.27 -13.92
CA GLY A 212 -21.79 -15.62 -13.45
C GLY A 212 -20.31 -16.00 -13.54
N LEU A 213 -19.42 -15.02 -13.73
CA LEU A 213 -17.97 -15.25 -13.85
C LEU A 213 -17.30 -15.53 -12.50
N ILE A 214 -17.93 -15.10 -11.41
CA ILE A 214 -17.49 -15.38 -10.04
C ILE A 214 -18.68 -15.87 -9.19
N PRO A 215 -18.44 -16.77 -8.21
CA PRO A 215 -19.48 -17.17 -7.28
C PRO A 215 -19.94 -15.98 -6.43
N MET A 216 -21.25 -15.79 -6.30
CA MET A 216 -21.87 -14.78 -5.44
C MET A 216 -22.80 -15.46 -4.44
N THR A 217 -22.21 -16.26 -3.54
CA THR A 217 -22.97 -16.96 -2.50
C THR A 217 -22.99 -16.11 -1.23
N PHE A 218 -24.19 -15.94 -0.69
CA PHE A 218 -24.44 -15.23 0.56
C PHE A 218 -24.97 -16.22 1.58
N SER A 219 -24.57 -16.07 2.83
CA SER A 219 -25.07 -16.85 3.96
C SER A 219 -25.56 -15.93 5.06
N THR A 220 -26.65 -16.30 5.70
CA THR A 220 -27.17 -15.59 6.88
C THR A 220 -26.83 -16.33 8.17
N ALA A 221 -26.00 -17.37 8.10
CA ALA A 221 -25.57 -18.11 9.28
C ALA A 221 -24.67 -17.24 10.16
N ASP A 222 -24.75 -17.43 11.47
CA ASP A 222 -23.91 -16.72 12.42
C ASP A 222 -22.43 -17.04 12.17
N THR A 223 -21.61 -15.99 12.22
CA THR A 223 -20.16 -16.07 12.04
C THR A 223 -19.47 -16.31 13.37
N THR A 224 -18.39 -17.08 13.35
CA THR A 224 -17.56 -17.35 14.53
C THR A 224 -16.28 -16.54 14.47
N LEU A 225 -16.01 -15.77 15.53
CA LEU A 225 -14.69 -15.17 15.79
C LEU A 225 -14.14 -15.80 17.08
N GLY A 226 -13.36 -16.87 16.91
CA GLY A 226 -12.77 -17.61 18.02
C GLY A 226 -13.87 -18.27 18.84
N SER A 227 -13.96 -17.92 20.13
CA SER A 227 -15.01 -18.43 21.02
C SER A 227 -16.36 -17.70 20.89
N TRP A 228 -16.43 -16.63 20.09
CA TRP A 228 -17.61 -15.77 20.01
C TRP A 228 -18.41 -16.09 18.77
N THR A 229 -19.68 -16.46 18.93
CA THR A 229 -20.66 -16.52 17.85
C THR A 229 -21.36 -15.17 17.73
N ILE A 230 -21.24 -14.54 16.58
CA ILE A 230 -21.84 -13.23 16.30
C ILE A 230 -22.66 -13.29 15.01
N PRO A 231 -23.73 -12.49 14.89
CA PRO A 231 -24.50 -12.42 13.67
C PRO A 231 -23.61 -12.02 12.47
N TRP A 232 -23.89 -12.60 11.29
CA TRP A 232 -23.10 -12.34 10.07
C TRP A 232 -22.94 -10.86 9.74
N TRP A 233 -23.97 -10.05 10.03
CA TRP A 233 -23.96 -8.62 9.73
C TRP A 233 -22.95 -7.86 10.58
N VAL A 234 -22.61 -8.34 11.79
CA VAL A 234 -21.59 -7.73 12.63
C VAL A 234 -20.21 -7.86 11.97
N SER A 235 -19.90 -9.03 11.43
CA SER A 235 -18.65 -9.27 10.67
C SER A 235 -18.62 -8.46 9.37
N ALA A 236 -19.75 -8.36 8.66
CA ALA A 236 -19.85 -7.54 7.45
C ALA A 236 -19.69 -6.04 7.75
N VAL A 237 -20.31 -5.54 8.83
CA VAL A 237 -20.18 -4.14 9.27
C VAL A 237 -18.76 -3.87 9.77
N GLY A 238 -18.14 -4.80 10.51
CA GLY A 238 -16.74 -4.70 10.91
C GLY A 238 -15.80 -4.61 9.71
N LEU A 239 -16.04 -5.44 8.68
CA LEU A 239 -15.27 -5.42 7.44
C LEU A 239 -15.43 -4.09 6.67
N VAL A 240 -16.65 -3.56 6.56
CA VAL A 240 -16.92 -2.30 5.85
C VAL A 240 -16.41 -1.10 6.64
N ILE A 241 -16.83 -0.95 7.91
CA ILE A 241 -16.59 0.25 8.70
C ILE A 241 -15.18 0.28 9.25
N LEU A 242 -14.76 -0.76 9.97
CA LEU A 242 -13.46 -0.77 10.62
C LEU A 242 -12.39 -1.01 9.56
N ALA A 243 -12.40 -2.19 8.95
CA ALA A 243 -11.31 -2.64 8.10
C ALA A 243 -11.20 -1.92 6.75
N THR A 244 -12.20 -1.12 6.35
CA THR A 244 -12.17 -0.38 5.08
C THR A 244 -12.29 1.12 5.29
N VAL A 245 -13.45 1.62 5.73
CA VAL A 245 -13.68 3.08 5.81
C VAL A 245 -12.73 3.73 6.80
N LEU A 246 -12.70 3.24 8.03
CA LEU A 246 -11.89 3.82 9.10
C LEU A 246 -10.41 3.68 8.78
N ALA A 247 -9.98 2.48 8.38
CA ALA A 247 -8.61 2.21 7.95
C ALA A 247 -8.17 3.12 6.79
N TYR A 248 -8.96 3.26 5.72
CA TYR A 248 -8.57 4.10 4.57
C TYR A 248 -8.52 5.58 4.95
N VAL A 249 -9.50 6.08 5.70
CA VAL A 249 -9.51 7.50 6.12
C VAL A 249 -8.31 7.80 7.02
N SER A 250 -8.06 6.96 8.05
CA SER A 250 -6.88 7.13 8.91
C SER A 250 -5.58 6.97 8.12
N GLY A 251 -5.51 6.01 7.19
CA GLY A 251 -4.34 5.78 6.36
C GLY A 251 -4.03 6.96 5.44
N ILE A 252 -5.05 7.56 4.83
CA ILE A 252 -4.90 8.77 4.02
C ILE A 252 -4.44 9.96 4.90
N MET A 253 -5.01 10.13 6.09
CA MET A 253 -4.58 11.17 7.03
C MET A 253 -3.13 10.97 7.52
N ALA A 254 -2.75 9.73 7.80
CA ALA A 254 -1.38 9.33 8.14
C ALA A 254 -0.41 9.62 6.98
N ALA A 255 -0.75 9.19 5.76
CA ALA A 255 0.08 9.43 4.58
C ALA A 255 0.32 10.93 4.32
N ARG A 256 -0.71 11.75 4.52
CA ARG A 256 -0.60 13.21 4.38
C ARG A 256 0.23 13.88 5.48
N SER A 257 0.22 13.34 6.70
CA SER A 257 0.93 13.93 7.85
C SER A 257 2.39 13.49 7.94
N LEU A 258 2.68 12.23 7.60
CA LEU A 258 4.00 11.62 7.68
C LEU A 258 4.80 11.70 6.37
N GLY A 259 4.11 11.95 5.24
CA GLY A 259 4.64 11.76 3.90
C GLY A 259 4.64 10.28 3.48
N SER A 260 4.57 10.05 2.17
CA SER A 260 4.46 8.70 1.55
C SER A 260 5.55 7.73 2.02
N LYS A 261 6.76 8.25 2.27
CA LYS A 261 7.92 7.47 2.68
C LYS A 261 7.73 6.83 4.05
N VAL A 262 7.41 7.62 5.08
CA VAL A 262 7.24 7.09 6.44
C VAL A 262 5.96 6.27 6.53
N ALA A 263 4.89 6.69 5.85
CA ALA A 263 3.64 5.94 5.80
C ALA A 263 3.82 4.52 5.21
N SER A 264 4.65 4.37 4.16
CA SER A 264 4.98 3.07 3.57
C SER A 264 5.79 2.15 4.52
N PHE A 265 6.60 2.71 5.42
CA PHE A 265 7.25 1.89 6.46
C PHE A 265 6.27 1.46 7.55
N VAL A 266 5.40 2.37 7.98
CA VAL A 266 4.41 2.05 9.02
C VAL A 266 3.39 1.05 8.51
N SER A 267 3.02 1.08 7.22
CA SER A 267 2.12 0.07 6.65
C SER A 267 2.68 -1.35 6.73
N LEU A 268 4.01 -1.55 6.83
CA LEU A 268 4.57 -2.89 7.07
C LEU A 268 4.16 -3.48 8.43
N THR A 269 3.77 -2.65 9.40
CA THR A 269 3.25 -3.11 10.70
C THR A 269 1.87 -3.75 10.59
N GLU A 270 1.15 -3.52 9.49
CA GLU A 270 -0.13 -4.15 9.19
C GLU A 270 -0.04 -5.68 9.16
N VAL A 271 1.06 -6.22 8.61
CA VAL A 271 1.31 -7.67 8.59
C VAL A 271 1.36 -8.24 10.01
N LEU A 272 2.03 -7.53 10.92
CA LEU A 272 2.10 -7.93 12.33
C LEU A 272 0.71 -7.89 12.98
N PHE A 273 -0.05 -6.81 12.76
CA PHE A 273 -1.40 -6.71 13.30
C PHE A 273 -2.36 -7.76 12.72
N ALA A 274 -2.27 -8.08 11.44
CA ALA A 274 -3.08 -9.12 10.82
C ALA A 274 -2.82 -10.50 11.44
N VAL A 275 -1.56 -10.84 11.74
CA VAL A 275 -1.22 -12.09 12.45
C VAL A 275 -1.77 -12.07 13.88
N ILE A 276 -1.64 -10.95 14.59
CA ILE A 276 -2.18 -10.80 15.95
C ILE A 276 -3.71 -10.95 15.94
N TRP A 277 -4.40 -10.31 15.01
CA TRP A 277 -5.86 -10.42 14.91
C TRP A 277 -6.33 -11.79 14.44
N ALA A 278 -5.60 -12.47 13.55
CA ALA A 278 -5.90 -13.84 13.18
C ALA A 278 -5.78 -14.78 14.40
N TRP A 279 -4.75 -14.59 15.22
CA TRP A 279 -4.59 -15.37 16.45
C TRP A 279 -5.70 -15.05 17.48
N LEU A 280 -5.96 -13.77 17.75
CA LEU A 280 -6.94 -13.37 18.77
C LEU A 280 -8.39 -13.65 18.37
N LEU A 281 -8.74 -13.42 17.09
CA LEU A 281 -10.12 -13.48 16.62
C LEU A 281 -10.47 -14.79 15.91
N LEU A 282 -9.51 -15.58 15.44
CA LEU A 282 -9.79 -16.86 14.80
C LEU A 282 -9.14 -18.04 15.54
N GLY A 283 -8.27 -17.79 16.50
CA GLY A 283 -7.44 -18.84 17.10
C GLY A 283 -6.36 -19.38 16.14
N GLU A 284 -6.13 -18.70 15.01
CA GLU A 284 -5.18 -19.14 13.98
C GLU A 284 -3.81 -18.51 14.22
N LEU A 285 -2.90 -19.27 14.83
CA LEU A 285 -1.48 -18.90 14.86
C LEU A 285 -0.74 -19.60 13.71
N PRO A 286 -0.05 -18.86 12.81
CA PRO A 286 0.84 -19.47 11.84
C PRO A 286 1.89 -20.35 12.53
N GLY A 287 2.30 -21.43 11.86
CA GLY A 287 3.34 -22.32 12.38
C GLY A 287 4.65 -21.56 12.66
N SER A 288 5.49 -22.06 13.56
CA SER A 288 6.76 -21.41 13.93
C SER A 288 7.67 -21.14 12.73
N ILE A 289 7.70 -22.05 11.75
CA ILE A 289 8.43 -21.89 10.49
C ILE A 289 7.86 -20.76 9.62
N GLN A 290 6.53 -20.60 9.60
CA GLN A 290 5.84 -19.53 8.87
C GLN A 290 6.06 -18.17 9.54
N LEU A 291 6.11 -18.12 10.87
CA LEU A 291 6.46 -16.91 11.61
C LEU A 291 7.91 -16.47 11.33
N LEU A 292 8.85 -17.43 11.33
CA LEU A 292 10.23 -17.15 10.95
C LEU A 292 10.31 -16.68 9.50
N GLY A 293 9.65 -17.37 8.57
CA GLY A 293 9.58 -16.98 7.18
C GLY A 293 8.96 -15.59 6.98
N GLY A 294 7.89 -15.28 7.71
CA GLY A 294 7.25 -13.96 7.71
C GLY A 294 8.18 -12.86 8.21
N LEU A 295 8.96 -13.12 9.28
CA LEU A 295 9.98 -12.19 9.77
C LEU A 295 11.03 -11.90 8.69
N LEU A 296 11.49 -12.92 7.97
CA LEU A 296 12.44 -12.76 6.87
C LEU A 296 11.84 -11.99 5.69
N ILE A 297 10.57 -12.24 5.33
CA ILE A 297 9.86 -11.48 4.28
C ILE A 297 9.79 -10.00 4.65
N VAL A 298 9.25 -9.68 5.83
CA VAL A 298 9.10 -8.30 6.30
C VAL A 298 10.47 -7.63 6.41
N GLY A 299 11.47 -8.29 7.00
CA GLY A 299 12.83 -7.78 7.09
C GLY A 299 13.44 -7.50 5.71
N GLY A 300 13.24 -8.39 4.74
CA GLY A 300 13.74 -8.22 3.38
C GLY A 300 13.08 -7.05 2.66
N VAL A 301 11.76 -6.90 2.81
CA VAL A 301 11.00 -5.76 2.27
C VAL A 301 11.46 -4.45 2.91
N VAL A 302 11.68 -4.43 4.24
CA VAL A 302 12.27 -3.27 4.94
C VAL A 302 13.62 -2.90 4.33
N LEU A 303 14.50 -3.87 4.09
CA LEU A 303 15.82 -3.63 3.47
C LEU A 303 15.69 -3.01 2.07
N VAL A 304 14.80 -3.55 1.23
CA VAL A 304 14.50 -3.01 -0.10
C VAL A 304 14.02 -1.55 0.00
N ARG A 305 13.04 -1.28 0.85
CA ARG A 305 12.50 0.07 1.05
C ARG A 305 13.55 1.06 1.55
N VAL A 306 14.42 0.63 2.48
CA VAL A 306 15.50 1.49 3.00
C VAL A 306 16.48 1.88 1.88
N ASP A 307 16.79 0.95 0.97
CA ASP A 307 17.71 1.24 -0.12
C ASP A 307 17.10 2.13 -1.21
N GLU A 308 15.82 1.95 -1.54
CA GLU A 308 15.06 2.86 -2.42
C GLU A 308 15.15 4.31 -1.89
N LEU A 309 14.90 4.49 -0.58
CA LEU A 309 15.00 5.80 0.07
C LEU A 309 16.39 6.42 -0.01
N ARG A 310 17.44 5.61 0.14
CA ARG A 310 18.82 6.07 -0.02
C ARG A 310 19.11 6.49 -1.47
N GLY A 311 18.49 5.81 -2.44
CA GLY A 311 18.60 6.13 -3.86
C GLY A 311 18.04 7.49 -4.20
N ASP A 312 16.80 7.76 -3.80
CA ASP A 312 16.14 9.04 -4.03
C ASP A 312 16.94 10.20 -3.42
N ARG A 313 17.42 10.04 -2.18
CA ARG A 313 18.21 11.08 -1.50
C ARG A 313 19.51 11.38 -2.22
N LYS A 314 20.19 10.35 -2.74
CA LYS A 314 21.42 10.54 -3.50
C LYS A 314 21.13 11.25 -4.82
N ALA A 315 20.09 10.83 -5.55
CA ALA A 315 19.69 11.47 -6.80
C ALA A 315 19.29 12.95 -6.60
N ALA A 316 18.53 13.26 -5.55
CA ALA A 316 18.16 14.63 -5.21
C ALA A 316 19.38 15.51 -4.90
N ARG A 317 20.34 15.01 -4.11
CA ARG A 317 21.60 15.73 -3.84
C ARG A 317 22.41 16.00 -5.10
N THR A 318 22.56 15.00 -5.96
CA THR A 318 23.29 15.17 -7.23
C THR A 318 22.60 16.16 -8.17
N ALA A 319 21.27 16.20 -8.19
CA ALA A 319 20.52 17.20 -8.93
C ALA A 319 20.72 18.62 -8.36
N GLU A 320 20.70 18.77 -7.04
CA GLU A 320 20.94 20.04 -6.35
C GLU A 320 22.38 20.55 -6.58
N GLU A 321 23.37 19.66 -6.50
CA GLU A 321 24.77 19.95 -6.84
C GLU A 321 24.93 20.36 -8.31
N ALA A 322 24.24 19.70 -9.24
CA ALA A 322 24.28 20.04 -10.66
C ALA A 322 23.59 21.37 -11.00
N VAL A 323 22.54 21.74 -10.26
CA VAL A 323 21.91 23.06 -10.37
C VAL A 323 22.81 24.13 -9.75
N GLY A 324 23.38 23.89 -8.57
CA GLY A 324 24.33 24.79 -7.93
C GLY A 324 25.55 25.06 -8.79
N ALA A 325 26.11 24.03 -9.44
CA ALA A 325 27.23 24.18 -10.37
C ALA A 325 26.88 25.06 -11.58
N ARG A 326 25.70 24.90 -12.19
CA ARG A 326 25.24 25.76 -13.29
C ARG A 326 25.00 27.21 -12.87
N VAL A 327 24.50 27.43 -11.65
CA VAL A 327 24.30 28.78 -11.12
C VAL A 327 25.64 29.46 -10.86
N LEU A 328 26.65 28.73 -10.40
CA LEU A 328 28.01 29.26 -10.21
C LEU A 328 28.72 29.54 -11.54
N ASP A 329 28.53 28.72 -12.56
CA ASP A 329 29.05 29.01 -13.92
C ASP A 329 28.42 30.30 -14.49
N HIS A 330 27.10 30.47 -14.37
CA HIS A 330 26.43 31.71 -14.81
C HIS A 330 26.77 32.94 -13.95
N ALA A 331 27.14 32.76 -12.69
CA ALA A 331 27.61 33.86 -11.85
C ALA A 331 29.04 34.30 -12.18
N ASN A 332 29.83 33.47 -12.86
CA ASN A 332 31.16 33.81 -13.36
C ASN A 332 31.13 34.40 -14.78
N ASP A 333 29.99 34.38 -15.47
CA ASP A 333 29.76 35.03 -16.77
C ASP A 333 29.60 36.56 -16.68
N VAL A 334 30.02 37.20 -15.58
CA VAL A 334 30.10 38.67 -15.53
C VAL A 334 31.15 39.09 -16.54
N GLU A 335 30.71 39.69 -17.65
CA GLU A 335 31.58 40.23 -18.70
C GLU A 335 32.78 40.95 -18.07
N PRO A 336 34.00 40.73 -18.57
CA PRO A 336 35.17 41.45 -18.08
C PRO A 336 34.86 42.94 -18.21
N VAL A 337 34.85 43.65 -17.07
CA VAL A 337 34.66 45.10 -17.02
C VAL A 337 35.57 45.71 -18.08
N PRO A 338 35.04 46.46 -19.06
CA PRO A 338 35.85 47.03 -20.12
C PRO A 338 36.97 47.83 -19.46
N SER A 339 38.22 47.43 -19.69
CA SER A 339 39.38 48.22 -19.29
C SER A 339 39.31 49.54 -20.04
N GLY A 340 38.78 50.56 -19.35
CA GLY A 340 38.74 51.92 -19.85
C GLY A 340 40.13 52.39 -20.30
N PRO A 341 40.20 53.33 -21.25
CA PRO A 341 41.45 53.68 -21.91
C PRO A 341 42.52 54.12 -20.90
N VAL A 342 43.66 53.44 -20.95
CA VAL A 342 44.87 53.77 -20.18
C VAL A 342 45.30 55.19 -20.57
N ALA A 343 45.08 56.15 -19.67
CA ALA A 343 45.60 57.49 -19.81
C ALA A 343 47.13 57.42 -19.77
N LYS A 344 47.78 57.74 -20.90
CA LYS A 344 49.22 57.95 -20.97
C LYS A 344 49.58 59.15 -20.07
N VAL A 345 50.28 58.87 -18.99
CA VAL A 345 50.95 59.90 -18.18
C VAL A 345 52.10 60.49 -19.01
N PRO A 346 52.18 61.82 -19.21
CA PRO A 346 53.31 62.43 -19.88
C PRO A 346 54.57 62.26 -19.03
N ARG A 347 55.68 61.92 -19.69
CA ARG A 347 57.01 61.99 -19.09
C ARG A 347 57.41 63.46 -19.02
N ASP A 348 57.71 63.93 -17.82
CA ASP A 348 58.66 65.01 -17.52
C ASP A 348 59.56 64.54 -16.37
#